data_AF-U1N099-F1
#
_entry.id   AF-U1N099-F1
#
_cell.length_a   1.000
_cell.length_b   1.000
_cell.length_c   1.000
_cell.angle_alpha   90.00
_cell.angle_beta   90.00
_cell.angle_gamma   90.00
#
_symmetry.space_group_name_H-M   'P 1'
#
loop_
_entity.id
_entity.type
_entity.pdbx_description
1 polymer ?
#
loop_
_entity_poly.entity_id
_entity_poly.type
_entity_poly.pdbx_seq_one_letter_code
_entity_poly.pdbx_strand_id
1 'polypeptide(L)'
;MNEHRFLESDWDYAIVLDACRYDAFSRLYEEYLTGSLEKRKSPGSSTPEWAYRTFTGEHDIAYFSGNPFINSLGIPLNELKWGASCEYEWTATEHLGTVVDVWKDGWDESLGTVPPNSLARSMRAHQSVVADHDRTVLHYMQPHAPYLGRGDGRKLTKIRDGIKRQGDQAQTQVQTQTQEPIAADTATAGASTGGDTNTNTNTDTDARTNTGARTGGVLSAVGDRVRPAVESVLEDSSLAMKAGLFLELDTAEALRQGTRETALAYHEANLRIALESVAEIAEELDGQVVVTADHGEAFGEQGVWEHHIETHIPPLVEVPWLELAS
;
A
#
# COMPACT_ATOMS: atom_id res chain seq x y z
N MET A 1 10.26 20.81 18.31
CA MET A 1 9.22 20.11 17.54
C MET A 1 7.89 20.50 18.16
N ASN A 2 6.89 20.80 17.35
CA ASN A 2 5.56 21.16 17.84
C ASN A 2 4.86 19.88 18.35
N GLU A 3 4.02 20.00 19.37
CA GLU A 3 3.10 18.91 19.76
C GLU A 3 2.02 18.75 18.69
N HIS A 4 1.46 17.56 18.52
CA HIS A 4 0.47 17.24 17.48
C HIS A 4 -0.72 18.19 17.48
N ARG A 5 -1.30 18.45 18.65
CA ARG A 5 -2.44 19.37 18.88
C ARG A 5 -3.58 19.14 17.89
N PHE A 6 -4.01 17.88 17.74
CA PHE A 6 -4.98 17.46 16.73
C PHE A 6 -6.29 18.23 16.87
N LEU A 7 -6.91 18.24 18.06
CA LEU A 7 -8.20 18.90 18.28
C LEU A 7 -8.09 20.43 18.30
N GLU A 8 -6.98 20.97 18.81
CA GLU A 8 -6.76 22.41 18.95
C GLU A 8 -6.35 23.10 17.65
N SER A 9 -5.97 22.34 16.62
CA SER A 9 -5.67 22.88 15.30
C SER A 9 -6.95 23.19 14.52
N ASP A 10 -6.83 24.10 13.55
CA ASP A 10 -7.90 24.47 12.64
C ASP A 10 -7.89 23.53 11.43
N TRP A 11 -8.99 22.82 11.22
CA TRP A 11 -9.23 21.94 10.06
C TRP A 11 -10.70 21.56 10.02
N ASP A 12 -11.23 21.42 8.80
CA ASP A 12 -12.56 20.88 8.53
C ASP A 12 -12.46 19.37 8.26
N TYR A 13 -11.39 18.96 7.57
CA TYR A 13 -11.09 17.57 7.25
C TYR A 13 -9.69 17.17 7.70
N ALA A 14 -9.59 16.05 8.42
CA ALA A 14 -8.32 15.44 8.76
C ALA A 14 -8.18 14.05 8.14
N ILE A 15 -7.11 13.85 7.38
CA ILE A 15 -6.70 12.57 6.84
C ILE A 15 -5.59 12.02 7.73
N VAL A 16 -5.87 10.93 8.45
CA VAL A 16 -4.94 10.30 9.39
C VAL A 16 -4.39 9.03 8.76
N LEU A 17 -3.07 8.91 8.66
CA LEU A 17 -2.37 7.76 8.11
C LEU A 17 -1.78 6.89 9.23
N ASP A 18 -2.21 5.63 9.32
CA ASP A 18 -1.75 4.67 10.34
C ASP A 18 -0.24 4.37 10.19
N ALA A 19 0.48 4.51 11.30
CA ALA A 19 1.93 4.27 11.41
C ALA A 19 2.80 5.04 10.39
N CYS A 20 2.37 6.25 9.99
CA CYS A 20 3.12 7.06 9.03
C CYS A 20 4.23 7.89 9.69
N ARG A 21 5.48 7.50 9.43
CA ARG A 21 6.69 8.23 9.85
C ARG A 21 6.83 9.56 9.10
N TYR A 22 7.24 10.61 9.82
CA TYR A 22 7.56 11.91 9.22
C TYR A 22 8.65 11.83 8.14
N ASP A 23 9.72 11.07 8.38
CA ASP A 23 10.86 11.04 7.47
C ASP A 23 10.51 10.38 6.13
N ALA A 24 9.69 9.33 6.13
CA ALA A 24 9.15 8.73 4.92
C ALA A 24 8.18 9.69 4.21
N PHE A 25 7.23 10.28 4.94
CA PHE A 25 6.26 11.21 4.38
C PHE A 25 6.92 12.42 3.71
N SER A 26 7.85 13.08 4.41
CA SER A 26 8.55 14.27 3.92
C SER A 26 9.35 14.04 2.63
N ARG A 27 9.78 12.79 2.35
CA ARG A 27 10.46 12.44 1.09
C ARG A 27 9.51 12.27 -0.08
N LEU A 28 8.24 11.93 0.16
CA LEU A 28 7.33 11.40 -0.85
C LEU A 28 6.14 12.30 -1.15
N TYR A 29 5.69 13.11 -0.19
CA TYR A 29 4.41 13.81 -0.29
C TYR A 29 4.35 14.80 -1.47
N GLU A 30 5.45 15.49 -1.79
CA GLU A 30 5.50 16.50 -2.87
C GLU A 30 5.23 15.90 -4.26
N GLU A 31 5.33 14.57 -4.42
CA GLU A 31 4.96 13.89 -5.66
C GLU A 31 3.42 13.84 -5.88
N TYR A 32 2.63 14.05 -4.83
CA TYR A 32 1.18 13.86 -4.82
C TYR A 32 0.39 15.07 -4.30
N LEU A 33 0.95 15.80 -3.33
CA LEU A 33 0.25 16.84 -2.56
C LEU A 33 1.09 18.10 -2.49
N THR A 34 0.41 19.24 -2.37
CA THR A 34 1.03 20.56 -2.17
C THR A 34 0.50 21.19 -0.88
N GLY A 35 1.38 21.78 -0.08
CA GLY A 35 0.98 22.37 1.20
C GLY A 35 2.16 22.78 2.07
N SER A 36 1.86 23.14 3.32
CA SER A 36 2.85 23.47 4.35
C SER A 36 3.07 22.27 5.26
N LEU A 37 4.25 21.63 5.17
CA LEU A 37 4.61 20.48 5.98
C LEU A 37 5.35 20.90 7.26
N GLU A 38 4.85 20.43 8.39
CA GLU A 38 5.51 20.48 9.69
C GLU A 38 5.80 19.07 10.24
N LYS A 39 6.88 18.97 11.02
CA LYS A 39 7.12 17.81 11.88
C LYS A 39 6.49 18.05 13.24
N ARG A 40 5.57 17.16 13.66
CA ARG A 40 4.93 17.21 14.97
C ARG A 40 5.17 15.96 15.79
N LYS A 41 5.01 16.08 17.11
CA LYS A 41 5.09 14.98 18.06
C LYS A 41 3.71 14.43 18.37
N SER A 42 3.42 13.22 17.94
CA SER A 42 2.20 12.50 18.34
C SER A 42 2.17 12.27 19.86
N PRO A 43 1.00 12.40 20.51
CA PRO A 43 0.84 11.99 21.89
C PRO A 43 0.92 10.47 22.09
N GLY A 44 0.78 9.68 21.02
CA GLY A 44 0.79 8.22 21.07
C GLY A 44 1.85 7.59 20.16
N SER A 45 2.27 6.39 20.54
CA SER A 45 3.15 5.51 19.76
C SER A 45 2.38 4.37 19.08
N SER A 46 1.05 4.36 19.22
CA SER A 46 0.12 3.39 18.65
C SER A 46 -1.28 4.02 18.56
N THR A 47 -2.17 3.51 17.70
CA THR A 47 -3.54 4.03 17.57
C THR A 47 -4.30 4.08 18.91
N PRO A 48 -4.30 3.03 19.76
CA PRO A 48 -5.01 3.05 21.05
C PRO A 48 -4.53 4.19 21.95
N GLU A 49 -3.20 4.38 22.06
CA GLU A 49 -2.61 5.44 22.88
C GLU A 49 -2.90 6.82 22.30
N TRP A 50 -2.80 6.98 20.98
CA TRP A 50 -3.10 8.23 20.29
C TRP A 50 -4.56 8.63 20.51
N ALA A 51 -5.49 7.70 20.34
CA ALA A 51 -6.92 7.96 20.51
C ALA A 51 -7.26 8.35 21.96
N TYR A 52 -6.79 7.56 22.93
CA TYR A 52 -7.00 7.81 24.36
C TYR A 52 -6.49 9.19 24.80
N ARG A 53 -5.32 9.62 24.28
CA ARG A 53 -4.72 10.91 24.65
C ARG A 53 -5.23 12.09 23.84
N THR A 54 -5.76 11.86 22.65
CA THR A 54 -6.22 12.91 21.75
C THR A 54 -7.66 13.29 22.02
N PHE A 55 -8.56 12.30 22.09
CA PHE A 55 -10.00 12.54 22.20
C PHE A 55 -10.43 12.54 23.66
N THR A 56 -10.33 13.71 24.29
CA THR A 56 -10.79 13.94 25.66
C THR A 56 -12.07 14.76 25.68
N GLY A 57 -13.18 14.15 26.06
CA GLY A 57 -14.52 14.76 26.01
C GLY A 57 -15.29 14.39 24.74
N GLU A 58 -16.43 15.04 24.52
CA GLU A 58 -17.31 14.81 23.36
C GLU A 58 -16.97 15.78 22.23
N HIS A 59 -16.89 15.27 21.00
CA HIS A 59 -16.55 16.04 19.82
C HIS A 59 -17.51 15.75 18.66
N ASP A 60 -17.99 16.81 18.02
CA ASP A 60 -18.84 16.71 16.83
C ASP A 60 -17.99 16.39 15.59
N ILE A 61 -17.58 15.12 15.50
CA ILE A 61 -16.70 14.60 14.46
C ILE A 61 -17.35 13.39 13.78
N ALA A 62 -17.47 13.44 12.46
CA ALA A 62 -17.71 12.27 11.63
C ALA A 62 -16.40 11.52 11.40
N TYR A 63 -16.26 10.33 11.97
CA TYR A 63 -15.03 9.54 11.95
C TYR A 63 -15.16 8.29 11.08
N PHE A 64 -14.55 8.31 9.91
CA PHE A 64 -14.47 7.17 9.01
C PHE A 64 -13.23 6.34 9.33
N SER A 65 -13.43 5.20 9.97
CA SER A 65 -12.33 4.41 10.49
C SER A 65 -12.02 3.19 9.63
N GLY A 66 -10.83 3.18 9.01
CA GLY A 66 -10.22 1.97 8.48
C GLY A 66 -9.60 1.08 9.58
N ASN A 67 -9.43 1.61 10.80
CA ASN A 67 -8.77 0.95 11.91
C ASN A 67 -9.78 0.48 12.99
N PRO A 68 -9.86 -0.82 13.32
CA PRO A 68 -10.87 -1.33 14.24
C PRO A 68 -10.74 -0.85 15.69
N PHE A 69 -9.63 -0.22 16.09
CA PHE A 69 -9.51 0.40 17.41
C PHE A 69 -10.43 1.61 17.57
N ILE A 70 -10.80 2.29 16.48
CA ILE A 70 -11.82 3.34 16.47
C ILE A 70 -13.06 2.75 15.79
N ASN A 71 -14.05 2.35 16.57
CA ASN A 71 -15.22 1.64 16.06
C ASN A 71 -16.53 2.08 16.72
N SER A 72 -17.66 1.79 16.07
CA SER A 72 -18.99 2.16 16.56
C SER A 72 -19.62 1.13 17.51
N LEU A 73 -18.89 0.11 17.97
CA LEU A 73 -19.45 -1.02 18.73
C LEU A 73 -19.70 -0.70 20.21
N GLY A 74 -19.19 0.43 20.71
CA GLY A 74 -19.28 0.81 22.13
C GLY A 74 -18.48 -0.10 23.05
N ILE A 75 -17.42 -0.73 22.54
CA ILE A 75 -16.52 -1.61 23.31
C ILE A 75 -15.28 -0.80 23.68
N PRO A 76 -14.90 -0.72 24.96
CA PRO A 76 -13.70 0.00 25.36
C PRO A 76 -12.43 -0.70 24.88
N LEU A 77 -11.36 0.05 24.64
CA LEU A 77 -10.11 -0.48 24.07
C LEU A 77 -9.51 -1.63 24.89
N ASN A 78 -9.62 -1.59 26.22
CA ASN A 78 -9.15 -2.65 27.11
C ASN A 78 -9.97 -3.96 27.06
N GLU A 79 -11.16 -3.94 26.46
CA GLU A 79 -12.02 -5.11 26.27
C GLU A 79 -11.99 -5.65 24.82
N LEU A 80 -11.41 -4.90 23.88
CA LEU A 80 -11.26 -5.35 22.49
C LEU A 80 -10.32 -6.56 22.42
N LYS A 81 -10.80 -7.63 21.77
CA LYS A 81 -10.06 -8.89 21.61
C LYS A 81 -9.26 -8.97 20.31
N TRP A 82 -9.25 -7.89 19.53
CA TRP A 82 -8.70 -7.84 18.17
C TRP A 82 -7.49 -6.92 18.13
N GLY A 83 -6.32 -7.39 18.59
CA GLY A 83 -5.07 -6.63 18.50
C GLY A 83 -4.23 -6.66 19.78
N ALA A 84 -3.26 -5.74 19.88
CA ALA A 84 -2.46 -5.56 21.07
C ALA A 84 -3.34 -5.18 22.26
N SER A 85 -3.33 -6.00 23.31
CA SER A 85 -4.02 -5.69 24.56
C SER A 85 -3.46 -4.38 25.11
N CYS A 86 -4.32 -3.39 25.35
CA CYS A 86 -3.98 -2.18 26.08
C CYS A 86 -4.88 -2.07 27.32
N GLU A 87 -4.50 -1.22 28.27
CA GLU A 87 -5.26 -1.02 29.52
C GLU A 87 -6.14 0.24 29.48
N TYR A 88 -6.29 0.89 28.30
CA TYR A 88 -7.06 2.12 28.17
C TYR A 88 -8.56 1.84 28.24
N GLU A 89 -9.20 2.37 29.29
CA GLU A 89 -10.66 2.48 29.39
C GLU A 89 -11.12 3.67 28.54
N TRP A 90 -11.29 3.43 27.24
CA TRP A 90 -11.70 4.45 26.27
C TRP A 90 -12.60 3.83 25.20
N THR A 91 -13.72 4.49 24.91
CA THR A 91 -14.71 4.02 23.94
C THR A 91 -14.98 5.11 22.91
N ALA A 92 -14.75 4.82 21.63
CA ALA A 92 -14.88 5.83 20.56
C ALA A 92 -16.24 6.55 20.53
N THR A 93 -17.34 5.82 20.78
CA THR A 93 -18.70 6.37 20.77
C THR A 93 -19.02 7.31 21.94
N GLU A 94 -18.16 7.40 22.96
CA GLU A 94 -18.27 8.37 24.05
C GLU A 94 -17.58 9.70 23.72
N HIS A 95 -16.80 9.72 22.64
CA HIS A 95 -15.93 10.85 22.28
C HIS A 95 -16.22 11.44 20.90
N LEU A 96 -16.79 10.66 19.99
CA LEU A 96 -17.00 11.02 18.59
C LEU A 96 -18.50 11.03 18.26
N GLY A 97 -18.95 12.05 17.52
CA GLY A 97 -20.35 12.21 17.11
C GLY A 97 -20.88 11.01 16.33
N THR A 98 -20.21 10.63 15.23
CA THR A 98 -20.54 9.41 14.47
C THR A 98 -19.28 8.69 14.03
N VAL A 99 -19.22 7.37 14.27
CA VAL A 99 -18.15 6.49 13.77
C VAL A 99 -18.71 5.62 12.64
N VAL A 100 -18.06 5.67 11.48
CA VAL A 100 -18.35 4.81 10.31
C VAL A 100 -17.29 3.71 10.24
N ASP A 101 -17.70 2.46 10.47
CA ASP A 101 -16.84 1.27 10.51
C ASP A 101 -16.37 0.82 9.11
N VAL A 102 -15.49 1.59 8.47
CA VAL A 102 -14.93 1.23 7.15
C VAL A 102 -14.07 -0.04 7.22
N TRP A 103 -13.47 -0.33 8.38
CA TRP A 103 -12.78 -1.58 8.66
C TRP A 103 -13.66 -2.83 8.51
N LYS A 104 -14.98 -2.67 8.65
CA LYS A 104 -15.95 -3.75 8.51
C LYS A 104 -16.44 -3.89 7.07
N ASP A 105 -16.91 -2.80 6.48
CA ASP A 105 -17.57 -2.84 5.16
C ASP A 105 -16.59 -2.68 3.99
N GLY A 106 -15.41 -2.10 4.26
CA GLY A 106 -14.35 -1.82 3.29
C GLY A 106 -13.22 -2.84 3.27
N TRP A 107 -13.30 -3.92 4.06
CA TRP A 107 -12.29 -4.98 4.16
C TRP A 107 -12.11 -5.72 2.83
N ASP A 108 -10.86 -5.93 2.42
CA ASP A 108 -10.51 -6.77 1.28
C ASP A 108 -9.76 -8.02 1.76
N GLU A 109 -10.42 -9.18 1.62
CA GLU A 109 -9.87 -10.48 2.05
C GLU A 109 -8.56 -10.86 1.33
N SER A 110 -8.37 -10.40 0.09
CA SER A 110 -7.15 -10.71 -0.67
C SER A 110 -5.96 -9.87 -0.22
N LEU A 111 -6.23 -8.67 0.29
CA LEU A 111 -5.22 -7.75 0.81
C LEU A 111 -5.01 -7.91 2.32
N GLY A 112 -5.97 -8.51 3.03
CA GLY A 112 -5.96 -8.66 4.48
C GLY A 112 -6.02 -7.31 5.22
N THR A 113 -6.60 -6.30 4.58
CA THR A 113 -6.73 -4.93 5.12
C THR A 113 -7.79 -4.15 4.38
N VAL A 114 -8.06 -2.94 4.86
CA VAL A 114 -8.86 -1.94 4.14
C VAL A 114 -7.96 -1.24 3.12
N PRO A 115 -8.23 -1.32 1.80
CA PRO A 115 -7.48 -0.56 0.81
C PRO A 115 -7.84 0.94 0.90
N PRO A 116 -6.93 1.86 0.53
CA PRO A 116 -7.17 3.32 0.65
C PRO A 116 -8.47 3.81 0.01
N ASN A 117 -8.81 3.31 -1.18
CA ASN A 117 -10.03 3.66 -1.90
C ASN A 117 -11.32 3.33 -1.09
N SER A 118 -11.30 2.36 -0.17
CA SER A 118 -12.47 2.07 0.65
C SER A 118 -12.88 3.25 1.55
N LEU A 119 -11.93 4.06 2.04
CA LEU A 119 -12.24 5.27 2.80
C LEU A 119 -12.96 6.29 1.91
N ALA A 120 -12.42 6.54 0.71
CA ALA A 120 -13.02 7.48 -0.23
C ALA A 120 -14.42 7.05 -0.70
N ARG A 121 -14.61 5.76 -1.01
CA ARG A 121 -15.94 5.21 -1.32
C ARG A 121 -16.91 5.36 -0.15
N SER A 122 -16.45 5.09 1.07
CA SER A 122 -17.30 5.21 2.25
C SER A 122 -17.73 6.66 2.48
N MET A 123 -16.82 7.63 2.38
CA MET A 123 -17.17 9.04 2.51
C MET A 123 -18.21 9.50 1.47
N ARG A 124 -18.04 9.09 0.20
CA ARG A 124 -19.01 9.39 -0.86
C ARG A 124 -20.38 8.74 -0.62
N ALA A 125 -20.41 7.55 -0.01
CA ALA A 125 -21.66 6.88 0.34
C ALA A 125 -22.37 7.49 1.56
N HIS A 126 -21.65 8.23 2.42
CA HIS A 126 -22.16 8.78 3.67
C HIS A 126 -22.07 10.32 3.71
N GLN A 127 -22.35 10.99 2.59
CA GLN A 127 -22.31 12.46 2.51
C GLN A 127 -23.24 13.16 3.50
N SER A 128 -24.37 12.55 3.87
CA SER A 128 -25.24 13.12 4.91
C SER A 128 -24.57 13.10 6.29
N VAL A 129 -23.80 12.06 6.61
CA VAL A 129 -23.04 12.00 7.88
C VAL A 129 -22.00 13.10 7.90
N VAL A 130 -21.28 13.31 6.79
CA VAL A 130 -20.32 14.42 6.65
C VAL A 130 -21.00 15.77 6.85
N ALA A 131 -22.18 15.99 6.26
CA ALA A 131 -22.91 17.26 6.36
C ALA A 131 -23.53 17.54 7.74
N ASP A 132 -23.70 16.49 8.57
CA ASP A 132 -24.33 16.59 9.89
C ASP A 132 -23.33 16.89 11.03
N HIS A 133 -22.02 17.00 10.75
CA HIS A 133 -20.97 17.21 11.76
C HIS A 133 -20.05 18.40 11.40
N ASP A 134 -19.53 19.08 12.42
CA ASP A 134 -18.59 20.21 12.24
C ASP A 134 -17.26 19.81 11.57
N ARG A 135 -16.79 18.58 11.79
CA ARG A 135 -15.48 18.09 11.35
C ARG A 135 -15.52 16.65 10.86
N THR A 136 -14.67 16.30 9.90
CA THR A 136 -14.58 14.93 9.36
C THR A 136 -13.17 14.36 9.43
N VAL A 137 -13.03 13.11 9.89
CA VAL A 137 -11.78 12.36 9.91
C VAL A 137 -11.85 11.15 8.99
N LEU A 138 -10.84 10.97 8.14
CA LEU A 138 -10.61 9.78 7.33
C LEU A 138 -9.35 9.07 7.85
N HIS A 139 -9.50 7.95 8.57
CA HIS A 139 -8.37 7.22 9.15
C HIS A 139 -8.02 6.00 8.28
N TYR A 140 -6.91 6.10 7.55
CA TYR A 140 -6.39 5.09 6.64
C TYR A 140 -5.53 4.07 7.38
N MET A 141 -5.63 2.79 6.98
CA MET A 141 -4.73 1.72 7.45
C MET A 141 -3.33 1.77 6.84
N GLN A 142 -3.10 2.58 5.80
CA GLN A 142 -1.80 2.69 5.15
C GLN A 142 -1.11 3.98 5.62
N PRO A 143 0.22 3.97 5.81
CA PRO A 143 1.20 2.99 5.33
C PRO A 143 1.45 1.75 6.19
N HIS A 144 0.76 1.58 7.32
CA HIS A 144 0.86 0.39 8.16
C HIS A 144 0.64 -0.93 7.36
N ALA A 145 1.17 -2.03 7.91
CA ALA A 145 1.06 -3.35 7.32
C ALA A 145 -0.39 -3.87 7.41
N PRO A 146 -0.84 -4.77 6.53
CA PRO A 146 -0.15 -5.45 5.43
C PRO A 146 0.32 -4.57 4.25
N TYR A 147 1.45 -4.94 3.64
CA TYR A 147 2.02 -4.21 2.50
C TYR A 147 1.44 -4.66 1.15
N LEU A 148 0.64 -3.80 0.52
CA LEU A 148 -0.15 -4.04 -0.70
C LEU A 148 0.73 -4.29 -1.94
N GLY A 149 1.99 -3.83 -1.93
CA GLY A 149 2.93 -3.96 -3.07
C GLY A 149 3.37 -5.39 -3.41
N ARG A 150 2.91 -6.40 -2.65
CA ARG A 150 3.22 -7.83 -2.86
C ARG A 150 2.01 -8.64 -3.35
N GLY A 151 1.25 -8.05 -4.27
CA GLY A 151 0.37 -8.72 -5.22
C GLY A 151 -0.01 -7.69 -6.27
N ASP A 152 0.04 -8.02 -7.56
CA ASP A 152 -0.75 -7.32 -8.61
C ASP A 152 -0.24 -5.96 -9.12
N GLY A 153 0.38 -5.12 -8.28
CA GLY A 153 0.65 -3.71 -8.61
C GLY A 153 1.62 -3.45 -9.77
N ARG A 154 2.64 -4.30 -9.96
CA ARG A 154 3.62 -4.13 -11.07
C ARG A 154 3.04 -4.41 -12.46
N LYS A 155 1.90 -5.12 -12.54
CA LYS A 155 1.17 -5.29 -13.81
C LYS A 155 0.35 -4.04 -14.14
N LEU A 156 -0.29 -3.44 -13.15
CA LEU A 156 -1.16 -2.27 -13.33
C LEU A 156 -0.39 -1.00 -13.68
N THR A 157 0.75 -0.72 -13.06
CA THR A 157 1.57 0.46 -13.42
C THR A 157 2.06 0.37 -14.87
N LYS A 158 2.49 -0.82 -15.33
CA LYS A 158 2.89 -1.06 -16.73
C LYS A 158 1.72 -0.93 -17.71
N ILE A 159 0.51 -1.30 -17.30
CA ILE A 159 -0.71 -1.14 -18.11
C ILE A 159 -1.12 0.34 -18.16
N ARG A 160 -1.09 1.07 -17.04
CA ARG A 160 -1.36 2.52 -16.96
C ARG A 160 -0.39 3.31 -17.85
N ASP A 161 0.90 2.99 -17.77
CA ASP A 161 1.94 3.61 -18.61
C ASP A 161 1.82 3.20 -20.08
N GLY A 162 1.29 2.01 -20.37
CA GLY A 162 0.98 1.56 -21.73
C GLY A 162 -0.21 2.30 -22.34
N ILE A 163 -1.27 2.50 -21.55
CA ILE A 163 -2.50 3.20 -21.96
C ILE A 163 -2.24 4.70 -22.14
N LYS A 164 -1.50 5.36 -21.23
CA LYS A 164 -1.07 6.76 -21.41
C LYS A 164 -0.28 6.95 -22.71
N ARG A 165 0.71 6.08 -22.97
CA ARG A 165 1.49 6.12 -24.22
C ARG A 165 0.66 5.92 -25.49
N GLN A 166 -0.38 5.07 -25.45
CA GLN A 166 -1.30 4.90 -26.58
C GLN A 166 -2.25 6.10 -26.75
N GLY A 167 -2.72 6.70 -25.66
CA GLY A 167 -3.54 7.92 -25.68
C GLY A 167 -2.79 9.11 -26.28
N ASP A 168 -1.54 9.32 -25.89
CA ASP A 168 -0.70 10.41 -26.37
C ASP A 168 -0.35 10.24 -27.86
N GLN A 169 -0.13 9.01 -28.32
CA GLN A 169 0.13 8.70 -29.73
C GLN A 169 -1.12 8.87 -30.61
N ALA A 170 -2.31 8.50 -30.10
CA ALA A 170 -3.57 8.68 -30.81
C ALA A 170 -3.94 10.16 -30.96
N GLN A 171 -3.70 11.00 -29.94
CA GLN A 171 -3.95 12.45 -30.03
C GLN A 171 -2.99 13.17 -30.99
N THR A 172 -1.73 12.72 -31.06
CA THR A 172 -0.73 13.28 -31.98
C THR A 172 -1.05 12.95 -33.46
N GLN A 173 -1.65 11.78 -33.74
CA GLN A 173 -2.07 11.39 -35.10
C GLN A 173 -3.33 12.12 -35.60
N VAL A 174 -4.27 12.44 -34.71
CA VAL A 174 -5.51 13.17 -35.10
C VAL A 174 -5.22 14.63 -35.44
N GLN A 175 -4.24 15.27 -34.77
CA GLN A 175 -3.83 16.64 -35.09
C GLN A 175 -3.01 16.75 -36.38
N THR A 176 -2.34 15.68 -36.83
CA THR A 176 -1.55 15.71 -38.07
C THR A 176 -2.35 15.39 -39.33
N GLN A 177 -3.54 14.77 -39.22
CA GLN A 177 -4.38 14.42 -40.38
C GLN A 177 -5.41 15.50 -40.79
N THR A 178 -5.58 16.58 -40.01
CA THR A 178 -6.59 17.62 -40.29
C THR A 178 -6.06 18.84 -41.07
N GLN A 179 -4.81 18.81 -41.53
CA GLN A 179 -4.26 19.83 -42.42
C GLN A 179 -3.52 19.20 -43.60
N GLU A 180 -4.19 18.98 -44.72
CA GLU A 180 -3.56 19.13 -46.04
C GLU A 180 -4.54 19.68 -47.09
N PRO A 181 -4.05 20.49 -48.06
CA PRO A 181 -4.87 21.30 -48.95
C PRO A 181 -5.28 20.58 -50.23
N ILE A 182 -6.38 21.04 -50.82
CA ILE A 182 -6.92 20.58 -52.10
C ILE A 182 -6.06 21.12 -53.25
N ALA A 183 -5.48 20.24 -54.07
CA ALA A 183 -4.96 20.59 -55.40
C ALA A 183 -5.18 19.45 -56.42
N ALA A 184 -5.36 19.84 -57.67
CA ALA A 184 -6.01 19.11 -58.74
C ALA A 184 -5.07 18.35 -59.70
N ASP A 185 -5.62 17.27 -60.27
CA ASP A 185 -5.57 16.80 -61.67
C ASP A 185 -4.22 16.46 -62.36
N THR A 186 -4.06 15.20 -62.80
CA THR A 186 -3.97 14.73 -64.23
C THR A 186 -3.24 13.37 -64.40
N ALA A 187 -3.61 12.67 -65.49
CA ALA A 187 -3.32 11.30 -65.97
C ALA A 187 -1.82 10.85 -65.99
N THR A 188 -1.41 9.57 -66.13
CA THR A 188 -1.68 8.63 -67.24
C THR A 188 -1.04 7.22 -67.00
N ALA A 189 -1.73 6.16 -67.42
CA ALA A 189 -1.35 4.81 -67.95
C ALA A 189 -0.05 4.04 -67.57
N GLY A 190 -0.18 2.70 -67.40
CA GLY A 190 0.92 1.76 -67.72
C GLY A 190 0.98 0.36 -67.08
N ALA A 191 0.05 -0.54 -67.46
CA ALA A 191 0.19 -2.00 -67.69
C ALA A 191 1.15 -2.96 -66.90
N SER A 192 0.52 -4.03 -66.35
CA SER A 192 0.83 -5.49 -66.47
C SER A 192 2.13 -6.06 -65.83
N THR A 193 2.28 -7.29 -65.33
CA THR A 193 1.55 -8.58 -65.37
C THR A 193 2.24 -9.55 -64.37
N GLY A 194 1.49 -10.52 -63.83
CA GLY A 194 1.96 -11.87 -63.45
C GLY A 194 2.78 -11.99 -62.16
N GLY A 195 2.57 -12.95 -61.26
CA GLY A 195 1.84 -14.21 -61.35
C GLY A 195 2.55 -15.24 -60.46
N ASP A 196 1.78 -15.78 -59.51
CA ASP A 196 1.87 -17.13 -58.95
C ASP A 196 3.04 -17.52 -58.01
N THR A 197 2.77 -17.83 -56.72
CA THR A 197 2.23 -19.10 -56.15
C THR A 197 3.18 -20.27 -56.35
N ASN A 198 3.43 -21.21 -55.43
CA ASN A 198 3.07 -21.51 -54.04
C ASN A 198 3.82 -22.82 -53.71
N THR A 199 3.80 -23.23 -52.44
CA THR A 199 3.88 -24.61 -51.92
C THR A 199 5.20 -25.38 -52.00
N ASN A 200 5.48 -26.35 -51.12
CA ASN A 200 5.04 -26.78 -49.79
C ASN A 200 5.77 -28.13 -49.54
N THR A 201 5.69 -28.63 -48.31
CA THR A 201 5.76 -30.04 -47.88
C THR A 201 7.12 -30.74 -47.83
N ASN A 202 7.35 -31.75 -46.99
CA ASN A 202 6.90 -32.21 -45.66
C ASN A 202 7.65 -33.55 -45.40
N THR A 203 7.65 -34.04 -44.15
CA THR A 203 7.62 -35.49 -43.75
C THR A 203 8.90 -36.34 -44.02
N ASP A 204 9.28 -37.38 -43.28
CA ASP A 204 8.71 -38.10 -42.12
C ASP A 204 9.72 -39.15 -41.53
N THR A 205 9.37 -39.65 -40.33
CA THR A 205 9.47 -41.06 -39.84
C THR A 205 10.81 -41.81 -39.61
N ASP A 206 10.97 -42.33 -38.37
CA ASP A 206 10.70 -43.73 -37.96
C ASP A 206 11.75 -44.48 -37.10
N ALA A 207 11.19 -45.38 -36.27
CA ALA A 207 11.72 -46.08 -35.10
C ALA A 207 12.40 -47.44 -35.39
N ARG A 208 13.11 -48.01 -34.37
CA ARG A 208 12.87 -49.38 -33.81
C ARG A 208 13.87 -49.82 -32.72
N THR A 209 13.40 -50.79 -31.94
CA THR A 209 13.89 -51.41 -30.68
C THR A 209 14.69 -52.71 -30.89
N ASN A 210 15.48 -53.18 -29.89
CA ASN A 210 15.18 -54.37 -29.02
C ASN A 210 16.40 -55.09 -28.35
N THR A 211 16.20 -55.51 -27.08
CA THR A 211 16.66 -56.72 -26.31
C THR A 211 18.13 -57.08 -25.98
N GLY A 212 18.35 -57.48 -24.71
CA GLY A 212 19.35 -58.48 -24.26
C GLY A 212 19.65 -58.45 -22.74
N ALA A 213 19.55 -59.59 -22.02
CA ALA A 213 19.68 -59.70 -20.55
C ALA A 213 20.62 -60.86 -20.09
N ARG A 214 21.05 -60.80 -18.80
CA ARG A 214 21.78 -61.76 -17.90
C ARG A 214 23.33 -61.58 -17.83
N THR A 215 24.06 -61.64 -16.70
CA THR A 215 23.91 -62.15 -15.31
C THR A 215 25.05 -61.63 -14.38
N GLY A 216 24.76 -61.37 -13.08
CA GLY A 216 25.57 -61.72 -11.88
C GLY A 216 26.79 -60.88 -11.44
N GLY A 217 26.76 -60.33 -10.21
CA GLY A 217 27.98 -59.92 -9.47
C GLY A 217 27.85 -58.80 -8.41
N VAL A 218 27.65 -59.20 -7.14
CA VAL A 218 28.16 -58.66 -5.85
C VAL A 218 28.36 -57.13 -5.62
N LEU A 219 27.58 -56.61 -4.65
CA LEU A 219 27.82 -55.50 -3.69
C LEU A 219 28.72 -54.32 -4.11
N SER A 220 28.13 -53.11 -4.23
CA SER A 220 28.49 -51.93 -3.42
C SER A 220 27.73 -50.67 -3.85
N ALA A 221 27.46 -49.83 -2.85
CA ALA A 221 27.25 -48.38 -2.91
C ALA A 221 25.99 -47.83 -3.60
N VAL A 222 25.17 -47.24 -2.72
CA VAL A 222 24.06 -46.32 -2.97
C VAL A 222 24.53 -45.08 -3.74
N GLY A 223 23.68 -44.62 -4.67
CA GLY A 223 23.52 -43.21 -4.97
C GLY A 223 23.66 -42.87 -6.45
N ASP A 224 22.53 -42.81 -7.17
CA ASP A 224 22.36 -41.77 -8.18
C ASP A 224 20.90 -41.55 -8.60
N ARG A 225 20.56 -40.25 -8.68
CA ARG A 225 19.34 -39.57 -9.17
C ARG A 225 18.10 -39.72 -8.28
N VAL A 226 17.41 -38.64 -7.92
CA VAL A 226 16.68 -37.72 -8.82
C VAL A 226 16.59 -36.29 -8.22
N ARG A 227 16.68 -35.27 -9.07
CA ARG A 227 16.13 -33.90 -8.88
C ARG A 227 14.94 -33.82 -9.87
N PRO A 228 13.77 -33.20 -9.60
CA PRO A 228 13.56 -32.04 -8.72
C PRO A 228 12.34 -32.14 -7.77
N ALA A 229 12.42 -31.47 -6.62
CA ALA A 229 11.25 -30.99 -5.89
C ALA A 229 11.53 -29.55 -5.44
N VAL A 230 11.35 -28.62 -6.37
CA VAL A 230 11.11 -27.21 -6.05
C VAL A 230 9.61 -27.14 -5.86
N GLU A 231 9.14 -27.43 -4.64
CA GLU A 231 7.77 -27.19 -4.13
C GLU A 231 7.61 -27.92 -2.77
N SER A 232 8.33 -27.44 -1.75
CA SER A 232 7.98 -27.74 -0.34
C SER A 232 8.69 -26.85 0.71
N VAL A 233 9.33 -25.74 0.32
CA VAL A 233 10.10 -24.89 1.27
C VAL A 233 9.31 -23.67 1.78
N LEU A 234 8.02 -23.57 1.43
CA LEU A 234 7.18 -22.43 1.85
C LEU A 234 6.36 -22.67 3.13
N GLU A 235 6.57 -23.79 3.83
CA GLU A 235 5.93 -24.04 5.13
C GLU A 235 6.90 -24.03 6.33
N ASP A 236 8.22 -24.00 6.09
CA ASP A 236 9.27 -23.93 7.13
C ASP A 236 9.87 -22.52 7.31
N SER A 237 9.33 -21.50 6.63
CA SER A 237 9.93 -20.16 6.58
C SER A 237 9.77 -19.31 7.84
N SER A 238 9.08 -19.77 8.89
CA SER A 238 9.01 -19.03 10.17
C SER A 238 10.20 -19.33 11.10
N LEU A 239 10.80 -20.51 10.99
CA LEU A 239 11.96 -20.92 11.80
C LEU A 239 13.29 -20.54 11.14
N ALA A 240 13.37 -20.55 9.80
CA ALA A 240 14.57 -20.13 9.08
C ALA A 240 14.90 -18.64 9.28
N MET A 241 13.88 -17.78 9.40
CA MET A 241 14.08 -16.36 9.76
C MET A 241 14.63 -16.20 11.18
N LYS A 242 14.30 -17.10 12.12
CA LYS A 242 14.83 -17.08 13.49
C LYS A 242 16.28 -17.59 13.58
N ALA A 243 16.68 -18.51 12.72
CA ALA A 243 18.01 -19.14 12.78
C ALA A 243 19.13 -18.31 12.11
N GLY A 244 18.80 -17.42 11.17
CA GLY A 244 19.79 -16.58 10.47
C GLY A 244 20.43 -15.46 11.31
N LEU A 245 19.91 -15.21 12.51
CA LEU A 245 20.29 -14.08 13.38
C LEU A 245 21.54 -14.33 14.23
N PHE A 246 22.14 -15.52 14.16
CA PHE A 246 23.19 -15.98 15.08
C PHE A 246 24.61 -16.06 14.49
N LEU A 247 24.95 -15.20 13.53
CA LEU A 247 26.32 -15.08 13.02
C LEU A 247 26.81 -13.63 13.18
N GLU A 248 27.92 -13.51 13.92
CA GLU A 248 28.88 -12.40 14.12
C GLU A 248 28.36 -10.96 14.04
N LEU A 249 28.73 -10.13 15.02
CA LEU A 249 28.15 -8.77 15.23
C LEU A 249 28.12 -7.89 13.97
N ASP A 250 29.10 -8.01 13.08
CA ASP A 250 29.14 -7.26 11.81
C ASP A 250 28.19 -7.83 10.74
N THR A 251 28.00 -9.15 10.69
CA THR A 251 27.05 -9.80 9.76
C THR A 251 25.61 -9.69 10.24
N ALA A 252 25.37 -9.76 11.55
CA ALA A 252 24.06 -9.54 12.14
C ALA A 252 23.58 -8.09 11.95
N GLU A 253 24.49 -7.12 12.09
CA GLU A 253 24.16 -5.71 11.86
C GLU A 253 23.88 -5.43 10.38
N ALA A 254 24.72 -5.94 9.45
CA ALA A 254 24.46 -5.80 8.02
C ALA A 254 23.14 -6.47 7.59
N LEU A 255 22.81 -7.64 8.16
CA LEU A 255 21.54 -8.33 7.90
C LEU A 255 20.35 -7.55 8.46
N ARG A 256 20.47 -7.00 9.68
CA ARG A 256 19.44 -6.14 10.29
C ARG A 256 19.25 -4.86 9.51
N GLN A 257 20.33 -4.21 9.08
CA GLN A 257 20.27 -3.03 8.25
C GLN A 257 19.57 -3.33 6.91
N GLY A 258 19.93 -4.43 6.23
CA GLY A 258 19.24 -4.86 5.02
C GLY A 258 17.76 -5.19 5.25
N THR A 259 17.41 -5.75 6.42
CA THR A 259 16.02 -6.01 6.82
C THR A 259 15.25 -4.70 7.04
N ARG A 260 15.87 -3.74 7.73
CA ARG A 260 15.32 -2.40 7.98
C ARG A 260 15.05 -1.64 6.69
N GLU A 261 16.03 -1.58 5.79
CA GLU A 261 15.90 -0.91 4.49
C GLU A 261 14.77 -1.55 3.65
N THR A 262 14.65 -2.87 3.70
CA THR A 262 13.57 -3.60 3.03
C THR A 262 12.19 -3.29 3.62
N ALA A 263 12.06 -3.29 4.96
CA ALA A 263 10.81 -2.96 5.65
C ALA A 263 10.37 -1.52 5.36
N LEU A 264 11.31 -0.57 5.44
CA LEU A 264 11.07 0.83 5.09
C LEU A 264 10.65 0.98 3.63
N ALA A 265 11.24 0.24 2.69
CA ALA A 265 10.85 0.29 1.29
C ALA A 265 9.41 -0.22 1.06
N TYR A 266 8.96 -1.22 1.81
CA TYR A 266 7.57 -1.68 1.75
C TYR A 266 6.60 -0.67 2.36
N HIS A 267 6.97 -0.07 3.49
CA HIS A 267 6.22 1.02 4.11
C HIS A 267 6.07 2.21 3.16
N GLU A 268 7.16 2.65 2.53
CA GLU A 268 7.14 3.71 1.51
C GLU A 268 6.28 3.34 0.30
N ALA A 269 6.29 2.07 -0.14
CA ALA A 269 5.43 1.62 -1.23
C ALA A 269 3.94 1.70 -0.86
N ASN A 270 3.57 1.31 0.37
CA ASN A 270 2.22 1.50 0.88
C ASN A 270 1.85 2.99 1.02
N LEU A 271 2.80 3.81 1.48
CA LEU A 271 2.60 5.25 1.61
C LEU A 271 2.29 5.90 0.26
N ARG A 272 2.98 5.50 -0.82
CA ARG A 272 2.66 5.97 -2.17
C ARG A 272 1.22 5.63 -2.59
N ILE A 273 0.74 4.42 -2.29
CA ILE A 273 -0.64 4.02 -2.60
C ILE A 273 -1.65 4.84 -1.78
N ALA A 274 -1.34 5.09 -0.49
CA ALA A 274 -2.15 5.96 0.35
C ALA A 274 -2.17 7.39 -0.22
N LEU A 275 -1.02 7.96 -0.55
CA LEU A 275 -0.90 9.32 -1.08
C LEU A 275 -1.60 9.49 -2.43
N GLU A 276 -1.59 8.49 -3.32
CA GLU A 276 -2.42 8.50 -4.54
C GLU A 276 -3.90 8.66 -4.20
N SER A 277 -4.41 7.85 -3.27
CA SER A 277 -5.82 7.92 -2.83
C SER A 277 -6.15 9.21 -2.08
N VAL A 278 -5.21 9.73 -1.28
CA VAL A 278 -5.35 10.98 -0.52
C VAL A 278 -5.43 12.17 -1.47
N ALA A 279 -4.59 12.20 -2.50
CA ALA A 279 -4.65 13.25 -3.53
C ALA A 279 -6.01 13.25 -4.25
N GLU A 280 -6.51 12.06 -4.63
CA GLU A 280 -7.83 11.94 -5.28
C GLU A 280 -8.98 12.47 -4.41
N ILE A 281 -9.02 12.11 -3.11
CA ILE A 281 -10.12 12.58 -2.25
C ILE A 281 -9.96 14.04 -1.85
N ALA A 282 -8.73 14.54 -1.71
CA ALA A 282 -8.48 15.94 -1.34
C ALA A 282 -9.07 16.93 -2.35
N GLU A 283 -9.12 16.57 -3.64
CA GLU A 283 -9.78 17.37 -4.69
C GLU A 283 -11.30 17.52 -4.49
N GLU A 284 -11.92 16.67 -3.69
CA GLU A 284 -13.37 16.65 -3.43
C GLU A 284 -13.77 17.37 -2.13
N LEU A 285 -12.80 17.76 -1.29
CA LEU A 285 -13.06 18.33 0.03
C LEU A 285 -13.11 19.87 -0.04
N ASP A 286 -14.22 20.44 0.43
CA ASP A 286 -14.42 21.90 0.49
C ASP A 286 -14.16 22.38 1.92
N GLY A 287 -12.93 22.85 2.19
CA GLY A 287 -12.51 23.34 3.51
C GLY A 287 -11.00 23.24 3.74
N GLN A 288 -10.58 23.51 4.97
CA GLN A 288 -9.22 23.28 5.43
C GLN A 288 -8.96 21.78 5.60
N VAL A 289 -8.01 21.26 4.83
CA VAL A 289 -7.62 19.85 4.86
C VAL A 289 -6.23 19.69 5.46
N VAL A 290 -6.10 18.81 6.46
CA VAL A 290 -4.84 18.39 7.04
C VAL A 290 -4.58 16.91 6.76
N VAL A 291 -3.36 16.57 6.35
CA VAL A 291 -2.86 15.18 6.30
C VAL A 291 -1.85 14.97 7.43
N THR A 292 -2.11 14.00 8.29
CA THR A 292 -1.27 13.69 9.45
C THR A 292 -1.22 12.18 9.72
N ALA A 293 -0.61 11.79 10.84
CA ALA A 293 -0.54 10.41 11.31
C ALA A 293 -0.87 10.34 12.79
N ASP A 294 -1.42 9.21 13.22
CA ASP A 294 -1.66 8.90 14.63
C ASP A 294 -0.35 8.51 15.33
N HIS A 295 0.52 7.77 14.67
CA HIS A 295 1.89 7.44 15.11
C HIS A 295 2.78 7.09 13.91
N GLY A 296 4.02 6.65 14.17
CA GLY A 296 4.94 6.12 13.17
C GLY A 296 5.24 4.62 13.36
N GLU A 297 6.29 4.12 12.71
CA GLU A 297 6.66 2.70 12.68
C GLU A 297 8.18 2.52 12.85
N ALA A 298 8.60 1.63 13.75
CA ALA A 298 10.01 1.32 13.95
C ALA A 298 10.44 0.11 13.12
N PHE A 299 11.63 0.20 12.54
CA PHE A 299 12.25 -0.82 11.70
C PHE A 299 13.61 -1.24 12.27
N GLY A 300 13.72 -1.34 13.60
CA GLY A 300 14.92 -1.74 14.33
C GLY A 300 15.67 -0.59 15.01
N GLU A 301 15.21 0.66 14.87
CA GLU A 301 15.77 1.79 15.60
C GLU A 301 15.69 1.54 17.11
N GLN A 302 16.81 1.71 17.82
CA GLN A 302 16.92 1.44 19.27
C GLN A 302 16.52 0.01 19.67
N GLY A 303 16.61 -0.94 18.73
CA GLY A 303 16.18 -2.33 18.95
C GLY A 303 14.67 -2.54 18.91
N VAL A 304 13.88 -1.52 18.57
CA VAL A 304 12.41 -1.56 18.49
C VAL A 304 11.99 -1.86 17.06
N TRP A 305 11.06 -2.79 16.90
CA TRP A 305 10.39 -3.10 15.63
C TRP A 305 8.90 -2.93 15.83
N GLU A 306 8.18 -2.58 14.76
CA GLU A 306 6.75 -2.27 14.80
C GLU A 306 6.48 -1.06 15.69
N HIS A 307 5.29 -0.99 16.31
CA HIS A 307 4.87 0.13 17.15
C HIS A 307 4.30 -0.39 18.48
N HIS A 308 5.17 -0.51 19.48
CA HIS A 308 4.73 -0.93 20.81
C HIS A 308 4.09 0.25 21.55
N ILE A 309 2.96 -0.02 22.22
CA ILE A 309 2.25 0.93 23.08
C ILE A 309 3.23 1.54 24.10
N GLU A 310 3.13 2.84 24.36
CA GLU A 310 3.96 3.59 25.29
C GLU A 310 5.48 3.55 25.01
N THR A 311 5.87 3.35 23.75
CA THR A 311 7.27 3.41 23.31
C THR A 311 7.52 4.69 22.50
N HIS A 312 7.96 5.76 23.16
CA HIS A 312 8.11 7.08 22.53
C HIS A 312 9.48 7.35 21.91
N ILE A 313 9.92 6.51 20.98
CA ILE A 313 11.13 6.76 20.18
C ILE A 313 10.78 7.61 18.93
N PRO A 314 11.73 8.38 18.36
CA PRO A 314 11.42 9.30 17.26
C PRO A 314 10.68 8.67 16.07
N PRO A 315 11.03 7.46 15.57
CA PRO A 315 10.28 6.82 14.49
C PRO A 315 8.80 6.53 14.79
N LEU A 316 8.41 6.46 16.07
CA LEU A 316 7.04 6.16 16.50
C LEU A 316 6.20 7.39 16.80
N VAL A 317 6.83 8.54 17.11
CA VAL A 317 6.09 9.73 17.55
C VAL A 317 6.37 10.97 16.71
N GLU A 318 7.37 10.97 15.84
CA GLU A 318 7.58 12.06 14.88
C GLU A 318 6.72 11.83 13.63
N VAL A 319 5.63 12.59 13.53
CA VAL A 319 4.58 12.43 12.51
C VAL A 319 4.48 13.66 11.59
N PRO A 320 4.01 13.48 10.35
CA PRO A 320 3.71 14.60 9.46
C PRO A 320 2.51 15.40 9.96
N TRP A 321 2.55 16.70 9.69
CA TRP A 321 1.38 17.58 9.70
C TRP A 321 1.44 18.45 8.45
N LEU A 322 0.66 18.09 7.45
CA LEU A 322 0.60 18.80 6.17
C LEU A 322 -0.73 19.53 6.08
N GLU A 323 -0.68 20.86 6.08
CA GLU A 323 -1.83 21.69 5.71
C GLU A 323 -1.85 21.84 4.19
N LEU A 324 -2.91 21.34 3.53
CA LEU A 324 -3.01 21.40 2.07
C LEU A 324 -3.25 22.84 1.60
N ALA A 325 -2.64 23.19 0.46
CA ALA A 325 -2.91 24.46 -0.19
C ALA A 325 -4.34 24.46 -0.77
N SER A 326 -5.10 25.51 -0.46
CA SER A 326 -6.42 25.79 -1.05
C SER A 326 -6.34 26.31 -2.48
#